data_AF-A0A832JYJ1-F1
#
_entry.id   AF-A0A832JYJ1-F1
#
_cell.length_a   1.000
_cell.length_b   1.000
_cell.length_c   1.000
_cell.angle_alpha   90.00
_cell.angle_beta   90.00
_cell.angle_gamma   90.00
#
_symmetry.space_group_name_H-M   'P 1'
#
loop_
_entity.id
_entity.type
_entity.pdbx_description
1 polymer ?
#
loop_
_entity_poly.entity_id
_entity_poly.type
_entity_poly.pdbx_seq_one_letter_code
_entity_poly.pdbx_strand_id
1 'polypeptide(L)' 'MALYKPSRSKREAIENILRDLDPGIREYARVVLENMTLEELSEIKREDLLKRIEELKKRLLK' A
#
# COMPACT_ATOMS: atom_id res chain seq x y z
N MET A 1 18.59 25.47 -11.12
CA MET A 1 18.80 24.03 -10.85
C MET A 1 17.66 23.57 -9.95
N ALA A 2 16.63 22.91 -10.50
CA ALA A 2 15.42 22.58 -9.74
C ALA A 2 15.64 21.39 -8.79
N LEU A 3 15.26 21.58 -7.53
CA LEU A 3 15.30 20.65 -6.40
C LEU A 3 14.21 19.57 -6.51
N TYR A 4 14.17 18.81 -7.59
CA TYR A 4 13.30 17.64 -7.66
C TYR A 4 14.06 16.43 -8.18
N LYS A 5 14.44 15.55 -7.24
CA LYS A 5 14.76 14.16 -7.54
C LYS A 5 13.54 13.33 -7.12
N PRO A 6 12.72 12.85 -8.07
CA PRO A 6 11.64 11.88 -7.80
C PRO A 6 12.23 10.49 -7.49
N SER A 7 13.14 10.43 -6.53
CA SER A 7 14.00 9.26 -6.24
C SER A 7 13.62 8.56 -4.93
N ARG A 8 12.36 8.65 -4.51
CA ARG A 8 11.71 7.63 -3.68
C ARG A 8 10.50 7.15 -4.45
N SER A 9 10.70 6.11 -5.24
CA SER A 9 9.66 5.57 -6.11
C SER A 9 8.49 5.08 -5.25
N LYS A 10 7.24 5.37 -5.65
CA LYS A 10 6.01 4.80 -5.05
C LYS A 10 6.17 3.29 -4.76
N ARG A 11 6.82 2.59 -5.69
CA ARG A 11 7.20 1.18 -5.58
C ARG A 11 8.03 0.84 -4.34
N GLU A 12 9.02 1.65 -4.00
CA GLU A 12 9.88 1.42 -2.83
C GLU A 12 9.10 1.61 -1.51
N ALA A 13 8.22 2.61 -1.45
CA ALA A 13 7.31 2.79 -0.32
C ALA A 13 6.38 1.58 -0.15
N ILE A 14 5.79 1.10 -1.25
CA ILE A 14 4.95 -0.11 -1.25
C ILE A 14 5.75 -1.33 -0.79
N GLU A 15 6.94 -1.55 -1.33
CA GLU A 15 7.77 -2.71 -0.96
C GLU A 15 8.18 -2.68 0.52
N ASN A 16 8.47 -1.51 1.09
CA ASN A 16 8.75 -1.36 2.51
C ASN A 16 7.53 -1.73 3.36
N ILE A 17 6.34 -1.23 3.03
CA ILE A 17 5.10 -1.56 3.74
C ILE A 17 4.80 -3.07 3.64
N LEU A 18 4.99 -3.67 2.46
CA LEU A 18 4.72 -5.09 2.23
C LEU A 18 5.66 -6.02 3.01
N ARG A 19 6.90 -5.61 3.29
CA ARG A 19 7.85 -6.42 4.07
C ARG A 19 7.35 -6.68 5.49
N ASP A 20 6.69 -5.69 6.08
CA ASP A 20 6.17 -5.75 7.46
C ASP A 20 4.81 -6.47 7.58
N LEU A 21 4.27 -6.97 6.47
CA LEU A 21 2.99 -7.67 6.42
C LEU A 21 3.15 -9.18 6.23
N ASP A 22 2.19 -9.93 6.76
CA ASP A 22 2.13 -11.37 6.62
C ASP A 22 2.03 -11.80 5.15
N PRO A 23 2.71 -12.89 4.74
CA PRO A 23 2.69 -13.36 3.36
C PRO A 23 1.29 -13.55 2.78
N GLY A 24 0.34 -14.03 3.59
CA GLY A 24 -1.05 -14.28 3.17
C GLY A 24 -1.91 -13.04 2.94
N ILE A 25 -1.43 -11.84 3.31
CA ILE A 25 -2.13 -10.58 3.04
C ILE A 25 -1.36 -9.65 2.09
N ARG A 26 -0.10 -9.98 1.74
CA ARG A 26 0.74 -9.14 0.87
C ARG A 26 0.14 -8.88 -0.50
N GLU A 27 -0.51 -9.88 -1.10
CA GLU A 27 -1.10 -9.74 -2.42
C GLU A 27 -2.26 -8.74 -2.40
N TYR A 28 -3.17 -8.88 -1.43
CA TYR A 28 -4.25 -7.93 -1.22
C TYR A 28 -3.75 -6.54 -0.82
N ALA A 29 -2.74 -6.47 0.05
CA ALA A 29 -2.10 -5.23 0.43
C ALA A 29 -1.47 -4.53 -0.77
N ARG A 30 -0.81 -5.28 -1.67
CA ARG A 30 -0.22 -4.72 -2.89
C ARG A 30 -1.28 -4.09 -3.76
N VAL A 31 -2.40 -4.78 -4.00
CA VAL A 31 -3.52 -4.24 -4.79
C VAL A 31 -4.06 -2.95 -4.16
N VAL A 32 -4.25 -2.92 -2.83
CA VAL A 32 -4.72 -1.72 -2.13
C VAL A 32 -3.72 -0.57 -2.29
N LEU A 33 -2.44 -0.82 -2.02
CA LEU A 33 -1.39 0.20 -2.02
C LEU A 33 -1.06 0.71 -3.43
N GLU A 34 -1.15 -0.13 -4.46
CA GLU A 34 -0.96 0.27 -5.86
C GLU A 34 -2.07 1.22 -6.34
N ASN A 35 -3.30 1.05 -5.84
CA ASN A 35 -4.43 1.92 -6.15
C ASN A 35 -4.44 3.24 -5.36
N MET A 36 -3.54 3.42 -4.39
CA MET A 36 -3.43 4.65 -3.59
C MET A 36 -2.52 5.69 -4.23
N THR A 37 -2.73 6.97 -3.94
CA THR A 37 -1.78 8.03 -4.32
C THR A 37 -0.55 8.01 -3.40
N LEU A 38 0.52 8.72 -3.79
CA LEU A 38 1.72 8.87 -2.96
C LEU A 38 1.43 9.57 -1.62
N GLU A 39 0.54 10.55 -1.64
CA GLU A 39 0.08 11.28 -0.45
C GLU A 39 -0.67 10.33 0.50
N GLU A 40 -1.62 9.56 -0.02
CA GLU A 40 -2.33 8.57 0.77
C GLU A 40 -1.38 7.50 1.35
N LEU A 41 -0.37 7.06 0.59
CA LEU A 41 0.64 6.13 1.09
C LEU A 41 1.50 6.71 2.21
N SER A 42 1.74 8.02 2.22
CA SER A 42 2.49 8.68 3.30
C SER A 42 1.68 8.83 4.59
N GLU A 43 0.35 8.89 4.49
CA GLU A 43 -0.56 9.10 5.62
C GLU A 43 -1.26 7.81 6.09
N ILE A 44 -1.07 6.70 5.36
CA ILE A 44 -1.77 5.45 5.66
C ILE A 44 -1.35 4.88 7.02
N LYS A 45 -2.35 4.59 7.86
CA LYS A 45 -2.15 3.83 9.08
C LYS A 45 -2.33 2.34 8.82
N ARG A 46 -1.60 1.51 9.57
CA ARG A 46 -1.70 0.05 9.48
C ARG A 46 -3.14 -0.45 9.66
N GLU A 47 -3.89 0.13 10.58
CA GLU A 47 -5.29 -0.23 10.84
C GLU A 47 -6.20 0.00 9.63
N ASP A 48 -6.03 1.15 8.95
CA ASP A 48 -6.82 1.50 7.77
C ASP A 48 -6.46 0.61 6.57
N LEU A 49 -5.18 0.28 6.43
CA LEU A 49 -4.71 -0.69 5.43
C LEU A 49 -5.35 -2.07 5.65
N LEU A 50 -5.37 -2.57 6.88
CA LEU A 50 -5.98 -3.85 7.22
C LEU A 50 -7.49 -3.87 6.95
N LYS A 51 -8.21 -2.78 7.30
CA LYS A 51 -9.63 -2.64 6.97
C LYS A 51 -9.87 -2.69 5.47
N ARG A 52 -9.10 -1.93 4.67
CA ARG A 52 -9.20 -1.94 3.20
C ARG A 52 -8.91 -3.32 2.62
N ILE A 53 -7.91 -4.04 3.14
CA ILE A 53 -7.61 -5.42 2.74
C ILE A 53 -8.79 -6.36 3.05
N GLU A 54 -9.39 -6.23 4.23
CA GLU A 54 -10.51 -7.08 4.63
C GLU A 54 -11.77 -6.82 3.80
N GLU A 55 -12.07 -5.55 3.49
CA GLU A 55 -13.14 -5.19 2.56
C GLU A 55 -12.90 -5.76 1.16
N LEU A 56 -11.66 -5.71 0.67
CA LEU A 56 -11.29 -6.26 -0.62
C LEU A 56 -11.44 -7.79 -0.64
N LYS A 57 -11.03 -8.49 0.44
CA LYS A 57 -11.28 -9.93 0.62
C LYS A 57 -12.77 -10.25 0.60
N LYS A 58 -13.60 -9.49 1.33
CA LYS A 58 -15.06 -9.69 1.37
C LYS A 58 -15.72 -9.50 0.00
N ARG A 59 -15.22 -8.56 -0.82
CA ARG A 59 -15.71 -8.35 -2.19
C ARG A 59 -15.35 -9.48 -3.14
N LEU A 60 -14.17 -10.07 -2.99
CA LEU A 60 -13.69 -11.17 -3.85
C LEU A 60 -14.27 -12.54 -3.49
N LEU A 61 -14.73 -12.72 -2.25
CA LEU A 61 -15.41 -13.93 -1.77
C LEU A 61 -16.91 -13.96 -2.09
N LYS A 62 -17.44 -12.92 -2.74
CA LYS A 62 -18.86 -12.76 -3.07
C LYS A 62 -19.08 -13.01 -4.55
#